data_AF-A0A6B3FAV2-F1
#
_entry.id   AF-A0A6B3FAV2-F1
#
_cell.length_a   1.000
_cell.length_b   1.000
_cell.length_c   1.000
_cell.angle_alpha   90.00
_cell.angle_beta   90.00
_cell.angle_gamma   90.00
#
_symmetry.space_group_name_H-M   'P 1'
#
loop_
_entity.id
_entity.type
_entity.pdbx_description
1 polymer ?
#
loop_
_entity_poly.entity_id
_entity_poly.type
_entity_poly.pdbx_seq_one_letter_code
_entity_poly.pdbx_strand_id
1 'polypeptide(L)'
;HLAEGLRQGTTTQETKSGYGLTVDDESRALALAARHTDEVTYLGAHIVAPEYADDPAAYVALVTGPMLDACAPHARWVDVFCEKGA
;
A
#
# COMPACT_ATOMS: atom_id res chain seq x y z
N HIS A 1 -1.77 -7.94 -15.84
CA HIS A 1 -0.31 -8.10 -16.00
C HIS A 1 0.23 -9.41 -15.44
N LEU A 2 -0.32 -9.97 -14.35
CA LEU A 2 0.10 -11.27 -13.77
C LEU A 2 0.29 -12.41 -14.78
N ALA A 3 -0.70 -12.65 -15.65
CA ALA A 3 -0.62 -13.71 -16.64
C ALA A 3 0.47 -13.47 -17.71
N GLU A 4 0.80 -12.22 -18.01
CA GLU A 4 1.92 -11.89 -18.91
C GLU A 4 3.25 -12.11 -18.20
N GLY A 5 3.40 -11.65 -16.95
CA GLY A 5 4.62 -11.90 -16.16
C GLY A 5 4.91 -13.39 -16.05
N LEU A 6 3.89 -14.21 -15.78
CA LEU A 6 4.05 -15.67 -15.76
C LEU A 6 4.50 -16.24 -17.11
N ARG A 7 3.93 -15.76 -18.24
CA ARG A 7 4.37 -16.17 -19.59
C ARG A 7 5.82 -15.81 -19.87
N GLN A 8 6.33 -14.74 -19.26
CA GLN A 8 7.72 -14.29 -19.37
C GLN A 8 8.67 -14.94 -18.34
N GLY A 9 8.16 -15.84 -17.49
CA GLY A 9 8.97 -16.58 -16.51
C GLY A 9 9.03 -15.96 -15.11
N THR A 10 8.26 -14.92 -14.81
CA THR A 10 8.13 -14.40 -13.44
C THR A 10 7.42 -15.43 -12.56
N THR A 11 8.12 -15.93 -11.54
CA THR A 11 7.59 -16.92 -10.59
C THR A 11 7.10 -16.30 -9.28
N THR A 12 7.49 -15.05 -9.00
CA THR A 12 7.09 -14.31 -7.80
C THR A 12 6.80 -12.87 -8.19
N GLN A 13 5.63 -12.36 -7.79
CA GLN A 13 5.25 -10.98 -8.03
C GLN A 13 4.72 -10.37 -6.74
N GLU A 14 5.35 -9.28 -6.33
CA GLU A 14 4.89 -8.45 -5.23
C GLU A 14 3.88 -7.41 -5.75
N THR A 15 2.86 -7.08 -4.95
CA THR A 15 1.92 -6.00 -5.23
C THR A 15 1.82 -5.06 -4.04
N LYS A 16 2.02 -3.77 -4.28
CA LYS A 16 1.97 -2.72 -3.26
C LYS A 16 0.68 -1.91 -3.35
N SER A 17 0.20 -1.40 -2.22
CA SER A 17 -0.81 -0.35 -2.17
C SER A 17 -0.17 1.06 -2.31
N GLY A 18 -0.82 2.12 -1.84
CA GLY A 18 -0.27 3.48 -1.82
C GLY A 18 -0.81 4.42 -2.90
N TYR A 19 -1.91 4.08 -3.56
CA TYR A 19 -2.57 4.93 -4.56
C TYR A 19 -3.94 5.44 -4.11
N GLY A 20 -4.50 4.87 -3.05
CA GLY A 20 -5.77 5.31 -2.48
C GLY A 20 -5.57 6.41 -1.45
N LEU A 21 -4.55 6.27 -0.60
CA LEU A 21 -4.19 7.20 0.49
C LEU A 21 -5.31 7.42 1.53
N THR A 22 -6.36 6.60 1.49
CA THR A 22 -7.46 6.54 2.46
C THR A 22 -7.51 5.14 3.07
N VAL A 23 -8.07 5.02 4.28
CA VAL A 23 -8.21 3.72 4.98
C VAL A 23 -8.97 2.71 4.12
N ASP A 24 -10.09 3.14 3.53
CA ASP A 24 -10.98 2.27 2.76
C ASP A 24 -10.34 1.82 1.45
N ASP A 25 -9.70 2.74 0.72
CA ASP A 25 -9.09 2.41 -0.57
C ASP A 25 -7.85 1.54 -0.40
N GLU A 26 -7.01 1.81 0.61
CA GLU A 26 -5.81 1.02 0.89
C GLU A 26 -6.17 -0.40 1.34
N SER A 27 -7.09 -0.55 2.30
CA SER A 27 -7.54 -1.87 2.75
C SER A 27 -8.19 -2.66 1.61
N ARG A 28 -9.02 -2.00 0.78
CA ARG A 28 -9.64 -2.62 -0.40
C ARG A 28 -8.59 -3.06 -1.42
N ALA A 29 -7.57 -2.25 -1.70
CA ALA A 29 -6.51 -2.58 -2.64
C ALA A 29 -5.73 -3.82 -2.19
N LEU A 30 -5.36 -3.89 -0.91
CA LEU A 30 -4.64 -5.03 -0.35
C LEU A 30 -5.52 -6.30 -0.32
N ALA A 31 -6.79 -6.18 0.05
CA ALA A 31 -7.73 -7.30 0.03
C ALA A 31 -7.96 -7.87 -1.39
N LEU A 32 -7.82 -7.05 -2.43
CA LEU A 32 -7.84 -7.49 -3.83
C LEU A 32 -6.51 -8.12 -4.23
N ALA A 33 -5.38 -7.51 -3.87
CA ALA A 33 -4.04 -8.02 -4.18
C ALA A 33 -3.81 -9.42 -3.57
N ALA A 34 -4.25 -9.63 -2.33
CA ALA A 34 -4.16 -10.90 -1.60
C ALA A 34 -4.92 -12.07 -2.25
N ARG A 35 -5.81 -11.81 -3.22
CA ARG A 35 -6.47 -12.87 -4.01
C ARG A 35 -5.59 -13.41 -5.13
N HIS A 36 -4.46 -12.76 -5.41
CA HIS A 36 -3.63 -13.01 -6.58
C HIS A 36 -2.17 -13.34 -6.24
N THR A 37 -1.67 -12.89 -5.09
CA THR A 37 -0.31 -13.17 -4.61
C THR A 37 -0.27 -13.11 -3.09
N ASP A 38 0.63 -13.86 -2.47
CA ASP A 38 0.93 -13.78 -1.03
C ASP A 38 1.98 -12.69 -0.73
N GLU A 39 2.61 -12.12 -1.76
CA GLU A 39 3.59 -11.04 -1.64
C GLU A 39 2.90 -9.68 -1.73
N VAL A 40 2.13 -9.33 -0.69
CA VAL A 40 1.36 -8.08 -0.62
C VAL A 40 2.00 -7.12 0.38
N THR A 41 2.21 -5.87 -0.03
CA THR A 41 2.90 -4.84 0.76
C THR A 41 2.00 -3.63 0.97
N TYR A 42 1.80 -3.24 2.22
CA TYR A 42 1.17 -1.97 2.56
C TYR A 42 2.18 -0.82 2.40
N LEU A 43 1.82 0.17 1.58
CA LEU A 43 2.61 1.39 1.32
C LEU A 43 1.73 2.63 1.52
N GLY A 44 1.08 2.77 2.69
CA GLY A 44 0.26 3.96 2.98
C GLY A 44 1.08 5.25 3.01
N ALA A 45 2.35 5.16 3.40
CA ALA A 45 3.31 6.26 3.32
C ALA A 45 4.01 6.30 1.94
N HIS A 46 3.23 6.30 0.85
CA HIS A 46 3.74 6.48 -0.51
C HIS A 46 4.01 7.95 -0.82
N ILE A 47 3.00 8.78 -0.55
CA ILE A 47 3.05 10.24 -0.55
C ILE A 47 2.10 10.75 0.53
N VAL A 48 2.31 11.97 1.03
CA VAL A 48 1.34 12.67 1.87
C VAL A 48 0.09 12.98 1.04
N ALA A 49 -1.06 12.51 1.51
CA ALA A 49 -2.31 12.79 0.81
C ALA A 49 -2.59 14.31 0.76
N PRO A 50 -3.11 14.85 -0.36
CA PRO A 50 -3.25 16.29 -0.55
C PRO A 50 -4.02 17.01 0.55
N GLU A 51 -5.01 16.36 1.15
CA GLU A 51 -5.80 16.88 2.27
C GLU A 51 -5.00 17.06 3.58
N TYR A 52 -3.81 16.47 3.67
CA TYR A 52 -2.86 16.61 4.78
C TYR A 52 -1.62 17.44 4.41
N ALA A 53 -1.60 18.15 3.29
CA ALA A 53 -0.43 18.93 2.84
C ALA A 53 0.07 19.94 3.90
N ASP A 54 -0.86 20.53 4.67
CA ASP A 54 -0.55 21.48 5.74
C ASP A 54 -0.26 20.80 7.10
N ASP A 55 -0.55 19.50 7.24
CA ASP A 55 -0.28 18.70 8.44
C ASP A 55 0.17 17.26 8.11
N PRO A 56 1.42 17.08 7.63
CA PRO A 56 1.97 15.75 7.37
C PRO A 56 2.07 14.87 8.61
N ALA A 57 2.14 15.45 9.81
CA ALA A 57 2.19 14.67 11.05
C ALA A 57 0.87 13.96 11.31
N ALA A 58 -0.27 14.60 11.02
CA ALA A 58 -1.57 13.94 11.04
C ALA A 58 -1.67 12.82 10.00
N TYR A 59 -1.06 12.97 8.82
CA TYR A 59 -0.97 11.88 7.84
C TYR A 59 -0.14 10.70 8.37
N VAL A 60 1.01 10.96 8.98
CA VAL A 60 1.83 9.92 9.61
C VAL A 60 1.03 9.17 10.69
N ALA A 61 0.25 9.87 11.50
CA ALA A 61 -0.61 9.25 12.51
C ALA A 61 -1.71 8.37 11.88
N LEU A 62 -2.29 8.80 10.74
CA LEU A 62 -3.25 7.99 9.99
C LEU A 62 -2.62 6.71 9.44
N VAL A 63 -1.47 6.82 8.75
CA VAL A 63 -0.82 5.68 8.07
C VAL A 63 -0.16 4.69 9.02
N THR A 64 0.21 5.12 10.24
CA THR A 64 0.77 4.24 11.27
C THR A 64 -0.27 3.71 12.27
N GLY A 65 -1.49 4.26 12.26
CA GLY A 65 -2.59 3.82 13.12
C GLY A 65 -3.75 3.25 12.32
N PRO A 66 -4.90 3.97 12.18
CA PRO A 66 -6.13 3.39 11.62
C PRO A 66 -5.97 2.72 10.25
N MET A 67 -5.13 3.27 9.37
CA MET A 67 -4.89 2.70 8.05
C MET A 67 -4.07 1.41 8.14
N LEU A 68 -3.00 1.39 8.94
CA LEU A 68 -2.19 0.19 9.16
C LEU A 68 -3.03 -0.93 9.77
N ASP A 69 -3.85 -0.62 10.78
CA ASP A 69 -4.72 -1.59 11.44
C ASP A 69 -5.71 -2.24 10.46
N ALA A 70 -6.32 -1.46 9.57
CA ALA A 70 -7.24 -1.96 8.55
C ALA A 70 -6.54 -2.74 7.42
N CYS A 71 -5.25 -2.47 7.18
CA CYS A 71 -4.45 -3.08 6.13
C CYS A 71 -3.72 -4.36 6.59
N ALA A 72 -3.38 -4.45 7.88
CA ALA A 72 -2.58 -5.54 8.45
C ALA A 72 -3.13 -6.96 8.18
N PRO A 73 -4.46 -7.21 8.17
CA PRO A 73 -4.98 -8.55 7.83
C PRO A 73 -4.74 -8.98 6.38
N HIS A 74 -4.37 -8.05 5.49
CA HIS A 74 -4.22 -8.28 4.05
C HIS A 74 -2.79 -8.10 3.55
N ALA A 75 -1.91 -7.51 4.36
CA ALA A 75 -0.52 -7.24 4.00
C ALA A 75 0.43 -8.20 4.72
N ARG A 76 1.41 -8.70 3.97
CA ARG A 76 2.54 -9.46 4.51
C ARG A 76 3.70 -8.54 4.88
N TRP A 77 3.86 -7.45 4.13
CA TRP A 77 4.97 -6.52 4.26
C TRP A 77 4.48 -5.08 4.47
N VAL A 78 5.38 -4.24 4.97
CA VAL A 78 5.19 -2.79 5.15
C VAL A 78 6.37 -2.09 4.51
N ASP A 79 6.10 -1.01 3.80
CA ASP A 79 7.13 -0.17 3.16
C ASP A 79 6.80 1.32 3.35
N VAL A 80 7.80 2.18 3.18
CA VAL A 80 7.70 3.63 3.30
C VAL A 80 8.56 4.30 2.25
N PHE A 81 7.99 5.27 1.54
CA PHE A 81 8.73 6.10 0.60
C PHE A 81 9.27 7.35 1.31
N CYS A 82 10.59 7.57 1.25
CA CYS A 82 11.29 8.57 2.07
C CYS A 82 11.92 9.72 1.26
N GLU A 83 11.65 9.83 -0.04
CA GLU A 83 12.26 10.87 -0.87
C GLU A 83 11.55 12.23 -0.76
N LYS A 84 12.19 13.29 -1.24
CA LYS A 84 11.56 14.62 -1.31
C LYS A 84 10.38 14.58 -2.29
N GLY A 85 9.20 14.92 -1.80
CA GLY A 85 7.96 14.80 -2.57
C GLY A 85 7.17 13.53 -2.26
N ALA A 86 7.71 12.66 -1.39
CA ALA A 86 6.88 11.85 -0.50
C ALA A 86 6.07 12.77 0.42
#